data_AF-A0A970K1U1-F1
#
_entry.id   AF-A0A970K1U1-F1
#
_cell.length_a   1.000
_cell.length_b   1.000
_cell.length_c   1.000
_cell.angle_alpha   90.00
_cell.angle_beta   90.00
_cell.angle_gamma   90.00
#
_symmetry.space_group_name_H-M   'P 1'
#
loop_
_entity.id
_entity.type
_entity.pdbx_description
1 polymer ?
#
loop_
_entity_poly.entity_id
_entity_poly.type
_entity_poly.pdbx_seq_one_letter_code
_entity_poly.pdbx_strand_id
1 'polypeptide(L)'
;MDLISTPVIAMGLLDPLYTAFGWVMRVLYDFTGNFGLVIILFTIVVRGLMIPLGIKQQKSTLKQQALQGEIANIQRMYPNDKAKQSELQMALYKKHGASPLSGCLPSILQLIIIWP
;
A
#
# COMPACT_ATOMS: atom_id res chain seq x y z
N MET A 1 -21.42 2.84 -28.66
CA MET A 1 -20.83 4.14 -28.27
C MET A 1 -21.14 4.28 -26.79
N ASP A 2 -20.26 4.08 -25.81
CA ASP A 2 -18.80 4.12 -25.75
C ASP A 2 -18.36 3.22 -24.60
N LEU A 3 -17.55 2.20 -24.83
CA LEU A 3 -16.77 1.54 -23.76
C LEU A 3 -15.61 0.67 -24.30
N ILE A 4 -15.14 0.93 -25.53
CA ILE A 4 -14.07 0.14 -26.18
C ILE A 4 -12.76 0.95 -26.38
N SER A 5 -12.68 2.20 -25.91
CA SER A 5 -11.54 3.09 -26.17
C SER A 5 -10.44 3.16 -25.08
N THR A 6 -10.40 2.27 -24.08
CA THR A 6 -9.36 2.36 -23.00
C THR A 6 -8.67 1.04 -22.53
N PRO A 7 -8.43 0.01 -23.37
CA PRO A 7 -7.44 -1.00 -22.96
C PRO A 7 -6.40 -1.38 -24.03
N VAL A 8 -6.14 -0.56 -25.04
CA VAL A 8 -5.10 -0.87 -26.04
C VAL A 8 -3.67 -0.71 -25.48
N ILE A 9 -3.49 0.08 -24.41
CA ILE A 9 -2.20 0.27 -23.71
C ILE A 9 -1.96 -0.85 -22.67
N ALA A 10 -3.02 -1.56 -22.25
CA ALA A 10 -3.01 -2.56 -21.20
C ALA A 10 -2.57 -3.96 -21.67
N MET A 11 -2.75 -4.29 -22.95
CA MET A 11 -2.50 -5.63 -23.48
C MET A 11 -1.04 -6.08 -23.26
N GLY A 12 -0.03 -5.30 -23.66
CA GLY A 12 1.36 -5.76 -23.59
C GLY A 12 1.98 -5.95 -22.19
N LEU A 13 1.55 -5.19 -21.17
CA LEU A 13 2.11 -5.27 -19.81
C LEU A 13 1.34 -6.24 -18.90
N LEU A 14 0.04 -6.39 -19.13
CA LEU A 14 -0.83 -7.26 -18.33
C LEU A 14 -1.02 -8.65 -18.95
N ASP A 15 -0.63 -8.88 -20.20
CA ASP A 15 -0.60 -10.21 -20.82
C ASP A 15 0.15 -11.29 -19.98
N PRO A 16 1.37 -11.04 -19.45
CA PRO A 16 2.04 -12.02 -18.59
C PRO A 16 1.30 -12.24 -17.26
N LEU A 17 0.64 -11.20 -16.73
CA LEU A 17 -0.15 -11.30 -15.51
C LEU A 17 -1.43 -12.11 -15.74
N TYR A 18 -2.11 -11.89 -16.86
CA TYR A 18 -3.34 -12.59 -17.25
C TYR A 18 -3.08 -14.07 -17.53
N THR A 19 -2.01 -14.37 -18.28
CA THR A 19 -1.60 -15.74 -18.58
C THR A 19 -1.16 -16.50 -17.32
N ALA A 20 -0.42 -15.87 -16.42
CA ALA A 20 -0.06 -16.45 -15.12
C ALA A 20 -1.31 -16.72 -14.24
N PHE A 21 -2.25 -15.77 -14.19
CA PHE A 21 -3.49 -15.92 -13.43
C PHE A 21 -4.38 -17.04 -14.00
N GLY A 22 -4.47 -17.13 -15.33
CA GLY A 22 -5.19 -18.19 -16.02
C GLY A 22 -4.58 -19.59 -15.80
N TRP A 23 -3.25 -19.69 -15.74
CA TRP A 23 -2.56 -20.95 -15.41
C TRP A 23 -2.85 -21.41 -13.98
N VAL A 24 -2.78 -20.50 -13.00
CA VAL A 24 -3.12 -20.79 -11.59
C VAL A 24 -4.57 -21.27 -11.46
N MET A 25 -5.51 -20.58 -12.09
CA MET A 25 -6.93 -20.96 -12.03
C MET A 25 -7.19 -22.34 -12.63
N ARG A 26 -6.48 -22.70 -13.71
CA ARG A 26 -6.61 -24.01 -14.35
C ARG A 26 -6.10 -25.14 -13.44
N VAL A 27 -4.94 -24.96 -12.80
CA VAL A 27 -4.36 -25.93 -11.86
C VAL A 27 -5.26 -26.13 -10.63
N LEU A 28 -5.81 -25.05 -10.08
CA LEU A 28 -6.74 -25.14 -8.95
C LEU A 28 -8.06 -25.83 -9.35
N TYR A 29 -8.55 -25.58 -10.57
CA TYR A 29 -9.77 -26.18 -11.08
C TYR A 29 -9.62 -27.69 -11.32
N ASP A 30 -8.51 -28.13 -11.91
CA ASP A 30 -8.22 -29.56 -12.13
C ASP A 30 -8.12 -30.34 -10.82
N PHE A 31 -7.65 -29.71 -9.74
CA PHE A 31 -7.53 -30.36 -8.44
C PHE A 31 -8.84 -30.47 -7.66
N THR A 32 -9.83 -29.62 -7.97
CA THR A 32 -11.00 -29.42 -7.09
C THR A 32 -12.34 -29.66 -7.79
N GLY A 33 -12.41 -29.54 -9.12
CA GLY A 33 -13.61 -29.75 -9.93
C GLY A 33 -14.79 -28.79 -9.65
N ASN A 34 -14.66 -27.88 -8.68
CA ASN A 34 -15.70 -26.95 -8.25
C ASN A 34 -15.14 -25.54 -8.08
N PHE A 35 -15.69 -24.59 -8.83
CA PHE A 35 -15.29 -23.18 -8.84
C PHE A 35 -15.37 -22.51 -7.45
N GLY A 36 -16.30 -22.92 -6.58
CA GLY A 36 -16.45 -22.32 -5.24
C GLY A 36 -15.26 -22.63 -4.32
N LEU A 37 -14.78 -23.86 -4.33
CA LEU A 37 -13.63 -24.27 -3.53
C LEU A 37 -12.31 -23.67 -4.06
N VAL A 38 -12.20 -23.48 -5.38
CA VAL A 38 -11.07 -22.79 -6.01
C VAL A 38 -10.91 -21.36 -5.47
N ILE A 39 -12.01 -20.61 -5.39
CA ILE A 39 -11.99 -19.24 -4.87
C ILE A 39 -11.59 -19.23 -3.39
N ILE A 40 -12.18 -20.12 -2.57
CA ILE A 40 -11.86 -20.21 -1.14
C ILE A 40 -10.36 -20.53 -0.94
N LEU A 41 -9.84 -21.53 -1.64
CA LEU A 41 -8.44 -21.92 -1.54
C LEU A 41 -7.50 -20.79 -1.99
N PHE A 42 -7.82 -20.13 -3.10
CA PHE A 42 -7.07 -18.96 -3.58
C PHE A 42 -7.03 -17.85 -2.53
N THR A 43 -8.16 -17.52 -1.91
CA THR A 43 -8.18 -16.50 -0.85
C THR A 43 -7.33 -16.89 0.35
N ILE A 44 -7.33 -18.16 0.78
CA ILE A 44 -6.49 -18.61 1.91
C ILE A 44 -5.00 -18.51 1.55
N VAL A 45 -4.60 -18.91 0.34
CA VAL A 45 -3.21 -18.83 -0.12
C VAL A 45 -2.74 -17.38 -0.21
N VAL A 46 -3.53 -16.51 -0.83
CA VAL A 46 -3.21 -15.07 -0.95
C VAL A 46 -3.15 -14.44 0.44
N ARG A 47 -4.13 -14.71 1.30
CA ARG A 47 -4.15 -14.15 2.66
C ARG A 47 -2.98 -14.66 3.49
N GLY A 48 -2.59 -15.92 3.33
CA GLY A 48 -1.37 -16.51 3.92
C GLY A 48 -0.08 -15.79 3.49
N LEU A 49 0.07 -15.57 2.18
CA LEU A 49 1.20 -14.82 1.60
C LEU A 49 1.21 -13.33 1.99
N MET A 50 0.03 -12.74 2.20
CA MET A 50 -0.12 -11.31 2.48
C MET A 50 0.09 -10.96 3.96
N ILE A 51 -0.08 -11.91 4.90
CA ILE A 51 0.21 -11.71 6.34
C ILE A 51 1.65 -11.21 6.60
N PRO A 52 2.72 -11.86 6.11
CA PRO A 52 4.08 -11.38 6.34
C PRO A 52 4.36 -10.02 5.69
N LEU A 53 3.69 -9.72 4.57
CA LEU A 53 3.77 -8.43 3.89
C LEU A 53 3.08 -7.33 4.73
N GLY A 54 1.89 -7.64 5.25
CA GLY A 54 1.10 -6.75 6.10
C GLY A 54 1.80 -6.39 7.41
N ILE A 55 2.55 -7.31 8.01
CA ILE A 55 3.34 -7.04 9.23
C ILE A 55 4.43 -6.00 8.97
N LYS A 56 5.12 -6.09 7.82
CA LYS A 56 6.15 -5.10 7.45
C LYS A 56 5.55 -3.71 7.25
N GLN A 57 4.37 -3.65 6.63
CA GLN A 57 3.64 -2.41 6.40
C GLN A 57 3.13 -1.79 7.72
N GLN A 58 2.57 -2.59 8.62
CA GLN A 58 2.11 -2.14 9.93
C GLN A 58 3.25 -1.68 10.86
N LYS A 59 4.42 -2.33 10.81
CA LYS A 59 5.60 -1.91 11.59
C LYS A 59 6.04 -0.48 11.26
N SER A 60 5.91 -0.06 9.99
CA SER A 60 6.23 1.31 9.59
C SER A 60 5.22 2.32 10.14
N THR A 61 3.94 1.95 10.13
CA THR A 61 2.84 2.78 10.68
C THR A 61 2.96 2.97 12.19
N LEU A 62 3.26 1.90 12.92
CA LEU A 62 3.42 1.95 14.39
C LEU A 62 4.60 2.83 14.82
N LYS A 63 5.73 2.77 14.10
CA LYS A 63 6.88 3.65 14.37
C LYS A 63 6.54 5.12 14.18
N GLN A 64 5.73 5.44 13.17
CA GLN A 64 5.26 6.82 12.99
C GLN A 64 4.30 7.25 14.09
N GLN A 65 3.36 6.39 14.51
CA GLN A 65 2.44 6.68 15.61
C GLN A 65 3.18 6.94 16.94
N ALA A 66 4.25 6.18 17.22
CA ALA A 66 5.09 6.41 18.39
C ALA A 66 5.77 7.80 18.36
N LEU A 67 6.18 8.27 17.17
CA LEU A 67 6.82 9.58 16.99
C LEU A 67 5.83 10.74 17.05
N GLN A 68 4.52 10.52 16.82
CA GLN A 68 3.50 11.58 16.88
C GLN A 68 3.44 12.25 18.26
N GLY A 69 3.73 11.53 19.35
CA GLY A 69 3.80 12.09 20.70
C GLY A 69 4.93 13.11 20.86
N GLU A 70 6.14 12.78 20.40
CA GLU A 70 7.29 13.71 20.41
C GLU A 70 7.07 14.90 19.48
N ILE A 71 6.45 14.67 18.33
CA ILE A 71 6.08 15.73 17.39
C ILE A 71 5.08 16.71 18.04
N ALA A 72 4.10 16.22 18.80
CA ALA A 72 3.17 17.07 19.54
C ALA A 72 3.86 17.88 20.65
N ASN A 73 4.90 17.34 21.29
CA ASN A 73 5.70 18.08 22.27
C ASN A 73 6.53 19.19 21.61
N ILE A 74 7.11 18.95 20.43
CA ILE A 74 7.80 19.97 19.64
C ILE A 74 6.83 21.11 19.25
N GLN A 75 5.61 20.76 18.82
CA GLN A 75 4.57 21.74 18.48
C GLN A 75 4.14 22.59 19.69
N ARG A 76 4.09 22.01 20.89
CA ARG A 76 3.79 22.73 22.14
C ARG A 76 4.92 23.65 22.60
N MET A 77 6.17 23.23 22.41
CA MET A 77 7.35 24.03 22.79
C MET A 77 7.57 25.23 21.84
N TYR A 78 7.19 25.11 20.57
CA TYR A 78 7.46 26.12 19.53
C TYR A 78 6.21 26.60 18.76
N PRO A 79 5.14 27.07 19.42
CA PRO A 79 3.85 27.33 18.76
C PRO A 79 3.89 28.40 17.66
N ASN A 80 4.82 29.36 17.74
CA ASN A 80 4.92 30.48 16.80
C ASN A 80 5.93 30.27 15.66
N ASP A 81 6.72 29.20 15.70
CA ASP A 81 7.91 29.07 14.84
C ASP A 81 7.83 27.81 13.97
N LYS A 82 6.95 27.85 12.96
CA LYS A 82 6.68 26.72 12.05
C LYS A 82 7.92 26.24 11.30
N ALA A 83 8.88 27.13 11.03
CA ALA A 83 10.14 26.78 10.38
C ALA A 83 11.02 25.90 11.28
N LYS A 84 11.18 26.27 12.56
CA LYS A 84 11.90 25.42 13.53
C LYS A 84 11.18 24.11 13.80
N GLN A 85 9.84 24.10 13.81
CA GLN A 85 9.09 22.87 13.98
C GLN A 85 9.36 21.86 12.85
N SER A 86 9.37 22.30 11.58
CA SER A 86 9.61 21.37 10.46
C SER A 86 11.03 20.80 10.49
N GLU A 87 12.02 21.62 10.86
CA GLU A 87 13.41 21.22 11.00
C GLU A 87 13.62 20.20 12.12
N LEU A 88 13.05 20.45 13.30
CA LEU A 88 13.12 19.52 14.44
C LEU A 88 12.37 18.23 14.18
N GLN A 89 11.21 18.30 13.52
CA GLN A 89 10.46 17.11 13.09
C GLN A 89 11.30 16.27 12.11
N MET A 90 11.90 16.89 11.08
CA MET A 90 12.77 16.17 10.14
C MET A 90 14.01 15.57 10.81
N ALA A 91 14.64 16.29 11.74
CA ALA A 91 15.76 15.78 12.51
C ALA A 91 15.37 14.56 13.37
N LEU A 92 14.17 14.58 13.96
CA LEU A 92 13.63 13.50 14.78
C LEU A 92 13.26 12.27 13.94
N TYR A 93 12.63 12.46 12.77
CA TYR A 93 12.38 11.39 11.80
C TYR A 93 13.68 10.73 11.32
N LYS A 94 14.73 11.53 11.08
CA LYS A 94 16.05 11.04 10.67
C LYS A 94 16.76 10.26 11.77
N LYS A 95 16.65 10.70 13.05
CA LYS A 95 17.20 9.97 14.21
C LYS A 95 16.51 8.63 14.46
N HIS A 96 15.19 8.55 14.28
CA HIS A 96 14.41 7.33 14.52
C HIS A 96 14.27 6.41 13.30
N GLY A 97 14.86 6.79 12.15
CA GLY A 97 14.83 6.00 10.92
C GLY A 97 13.41 5.73 10.40
N ALA A 98 12.47 6.62 10.71
CA ALA A 98 11.08 6.53 10.25
C ALA A 98 10.90 7.45 9.05
N SER A 99 10.53 6.89 7.90
CA SER A 99 10.30 7.66 6.68
C SER A 99 8.84 8.15 6.66
N PRO A 100 8.59 9.48 6.69
CA PRO A 100 7.23 10.05 6.60
C PRO A 100 6.52 9.68 5.28
N LEU A 101 7.30 9.23 4.28
CA LEU A 101 6.82 8.79 2.98
C LEU A 101 6.06 7.45 3.01
N SER A 102 6.26 6.63 4.04
CA SER A 102 5.55 5.34 4.12
C SER A 102 4.06 5.48 4.46
N GLY A 103 3.65 6.67 4.94
CA GLY A 103 2.25 6.99 5.24
C GLY A 103 1.54 7.82 4.17
N CYS A 104 2.26 8.49 3.26
CA CYS A 104 1.65 9.39 2.26
C CYS A 104 1.31 8.70 0.94
N LEU A 105 1.72 7.45 0.73
CA LEU A 105 1.37 6.66 -0.46
C LEU A 105 -0.15 6.65 -0.76
N PRO A 106 -1.06 6.44 0.22
CA PRO A 106 -2.51 6.54 -0.02
C PRO A 106 -2.97 7.97 -0.34
N SER A 107 -2.39 8.98 0.31
CA SER A 107 -2.74 10.38 0.07
C SER A 107 -2.29 10.86 -1.30
N ILE A 108 -1.13 10.43 -1.79
CA ILE A 108 -0.64 10.77 -3.12
C ILE A 108 -1.52 10.13 -4.20
N LEU A 109 -1.91 8.87 -4.01
CA LEU A 109 -2.85 8.20 -4.93
C LEU A 109 -4.21 8.92 -4.96
N GLN A 110 -4.67 9.39 -3.81
CA GLN A 110 -5.92 10.13 -3.69
C GLN A 110 -5.85 11.54 -4.29
N LEU A 111 -4.69 12.21 -4.21
CA LEU A 111 -4.48 13.50 -4.88
C LEU A 111 -4.43 13.35 -6.40
N ILE A 112 -3.79 12.28 -6.90
CA ILE A 112 -3.71 12.00 -8.35
C ILE A 112 -5.08 11.65 -8.93
N ILE A 113 -5.96 10.99 -8.17
CA ILE A 113 -7.28 10.56 -8.67
C ILE A 113 -8.33 11.66 -8.61
N ILE A 114 -8.18 12.63 -7.71
CA ILE A 114 -9.17 13.71 -7.48
C ILE A 114 -8.82 15.00 -8.20
N TRP A 115 -7.63 15.10 -8.79
CA TRP A 115 -7.18 16.23 -9.61
C TRP A 115 -7.28 15.85 -11.10
N PRO A 116 -8.46 15.96 -11.72
CA PRO A 116 -8.54 16.21 -13.16
C PRO A 116 -7.98 17.61 -13.50
#